data_AF-A0A368GLY0-F1
#
_entry.id   AF-A0A368GLY0-F1
#
_cell.length_a   1.000
_cell.length_b   1.000
_cell.length_c   1.000
_cell.angle_alpha   90.00
_cell.angle_beta   90.00
_cell.angle_gamma   90.00
#
_symmetry.space_group_name_H-M   'P 1'
#
loop_
_entity.id
_entity.type
_entity.pdbx_description
1 polymer ?
#
loop_
_entity_poly.entity_id
_entity_poly.type
_entity_poly.pdbx_seq_one_letter_code
_entity_poly.pdbx_strand_id
1 'polypeptide(L)' 'MAFSALSNRGVVPVFERAYKLNLVDPVFTVYMKSAGFHAKNVFGGVFTYGGLDTENCDEKVVYENLTSATYWQFRI' A
#
# COMPACT_ATOMS: atom_id res chain seq x y z
N MET A 1 3.62 -3.50 -3.72
CA MET A 1 4.72 -3.21 -2.78
C MET A 1 4.82 -4.35 -1.78
N ALA A 2 6.02 -4.77 -1.40
CA ALA A 2 6.22 -5.96 -0.55
C ALA A 2 7.46 -5.80 0.34
N PHE A 3 7.77 -6.84 1.11
CA PHE A 3 8.82 -6.86 2.13
C PHE A 3 10.18 -7.24 1.54
N SER A 4 11.26 -6.71 2.12
CA SER A 4 12.65 -7.06 1.75
C SER A 4 12.95 -8.56 1.90
N ALA A 5 12.23 -9.27 2.77
CA ALA A 5 12.34 -10.72 2.93
C ALA A 5 12.07 -11.53 1.64
N LEU A 6 11.32 -10.96 0.69
CA LEU A 6 11.05 -11.58 -0.62
C LEU A 6 12.08 -11.24 -1.70
N SER A 7 13.10 -10.45 -1.37
CA SER A 7 14.07 -9.97 -2.36
C SER A 7 15.09 -11.05 -2.72
N ASN A 8 15.06 -11.52 -3.96
CA ASN A 8 15.98 -12.55 -4.46
C ASN A 8 17.47 -12.15 -4.39
N ARG A 9 17.77 -10.85 -4.47
CA ARG A 9 19.15 -10.31 -4.39
C ARG A 9 19.41 -9.48 -3.13
N GLY A 10 18.52 -9.55 -2.13
CA GLY A 10 18.64 -8.74 -0.91
C GLY A 10 18.51 -7.23 -1.13
N VAL A 11 18.00 -6.81 -2.29
CA VAL A 11 17.74 -5.39 -2.59
C VAL A 11 16.56 -4.91 -1.76
N VAL A 12 16.75 -3.77 -1.07
CA VAL A 12 15.70 -3.11 -0.30
C VAL A 12 14.63 -2.54 -1.27
N PRO A 13 13.34 -2.88 -1.09
CA PRO A 13 12.26 -2.33 -1.90
C PRO A 13 12.20 -0.79 -1.85
N VAL A 14 11.71 -0.18 -2.94
CA VAL A 14 11.69 1.29 -3.13
C VAL A 14 11.00 2.01 -1.97
N PHE A 15 9.84 1.53 -1.54
CA PHE A 15 9.07 2.16 -0.46
C PHE A 15 9.79 2.04 0.90
N GLU A 16 10.35 0.86 1.21
CA GLU A 16 11.14 0.66 2.43
C GLU A 16 12.38 1.58 2.44
N ARG A 17 13.04 1.76 1.29
CA ARG A 17 14.15 2.70 1.15
C ARG A 17 13.73 4.14 1.38
N ALA A 18 12.58 4.57 0.84
CA ALA A 18 12.06 5.92 1.03
C ALA A 18 11.80 6.22 2.52
N TYR A 19 11.19 5.26 3.23
CA TYR A 19 11.02 5.34 4.68
C TYR A 19 12.36 5.41 5.43
N LYS A 20 13.33 4.53 5.11
CA LYS A 20 14.67 4.54 5.73
C LYS A 20 15.44 5.85 5.52
N LEU A 21 15.13 6.59 4.46
CA LEU A 21 15.68 7.90 4.17
C LEU A 21 14.86 9.05 4.77
N ASN A 22 13.84 8.75 5.58
CA ASN A 22 12.90 9.71 6.18
C ASN A 22 12.20 10.61 5.14
N LEU A 23 11.91 10.08 3.95
CA LEU A 23 11.20 10.82 2.90
C LEU A 23 9.67 10.68 3.00
N VAL A 24 9.21 9.60 3.64
CA VAL A 24 7.79 9.26 3.80
C VAL A 24 7.59 8.53 5.13
N ASP A 25 6.39 8.63 5.69
CA ASP A 25 5.98 7.76 6.80
C ASP A 25 5.84 6.29 6.32
N PRO A 26 5.98 5.30 7.22
CA PRO A 26 5.97 3.88 6.88
C PRO A 26 4.57 3.31 6.58
N VAL A 27 3.74 4.07 5.85
CA VAL A 27 2.37 3.69 5.47
C VAL A 27 2.08 4.12 4.04
N PHE A 28 1.36 3.28 3.30
CA PHE A 28 0.81 3.64 2.00
C PHE A 28 -0.65 3.19 1.93
N THR A 29 -1.44 3.90 1.14
CA THR A 29 -2.85 3.61 0.90
C THR A 29 -3.08 3.38 -0.58
N VAL A 30 -3.94 2.40 -0.90
CA VAL A 30 -4.35 2.10 -2.27
C VAL A 30 -5.85 2.28 -2.35
N TYR A 31 -6.28 3.33 -3.06
CA TYR A 31 -7.67 3.51 -3.42
C TYR A 31 -7.93 2.93 -4.80
N MET A 32 -8.91 2.03 -4.90
CA MET A 32 -9.36 1.46 -6.17
C MET A 32 -10.79 1.93 -6.43
N LYS A 33 -10.97 2.79 -7.42
CA LYS A 33 -12.30 3.30 -7.78
C LYS A 33 -13.09 2.20 -8.50
N SER A 34 -14.30 1.93 -8.01
CA SER A 34 -15.25 1.09 -8.72
C SER A 34 -15.79 1.84 -9.95
N ALA A 35 -15.27 1.50 -11.13
CA ALA A 35 -15.67 2.12 -12.39
C ALA A 35 -16.69 1.29 -13.18
N GLY A 36 -16.91 0.03 -12.80
CA GLY A 36 -17.77 -0.92 -13.53
C GLY A 36 -17.05 -1.64 -14.68
N PHE A 37 -17.58 -2.80 -15.08
CA PHE A 37 -16.93 -3.74 -16.00
C PHE A 37 -16.66 -3.17 -17.40
N HIS A 38 -17.54 -2.30 -17.89
CA HIS A 38 -17.43 -1.71 -19.24
C HIS A 38 -16.66 -0.39 -19.29
N ALA A 39 -16.12 0.07 -18.16
CA ALA A 39 -15.40 1.32 -18.11
C ALA A 39 -14.09 1.26 -18.90
N LYS A 40 -13.86 2.28 -19.74
CA LYS A 40 -12.65 2.42 -20.54
C LYS A 40 -12.14 3.84 -20.42
N ASN A 41 -10.82 3.98 -20.24
CA ASN A 41 -10.14 5.27 -20.18
C ASN A 41 -10.72 6.24 -19.12
N VAL A 42 -11.12 5.70 -17.97
CA VAL A 42 -11.59 6.50 -16.81
C VAL A 42 -10.57 6.42 -15.68
N PHE A 43 -10.66 7.35 -14.75
CA PHE A 43 -9.88 7.34 -13.52
C PHE A 43 -10.13 6.05 -12.71
N GLY A 44 -9.06 5.31 -12.40
CA GLY A 44 -9.14 3.98 -11.78
C GLY A 44 -8.78 3.91 -10.29
N GLY A 45 -8.11 4.91 -9.74
CA GLY A 45 -7.64 4.86 -8.35
C GLY A 45 -6.40 5.71 -8.09
N VAL A 46 -5.91 5.64 -6.85
CA VAL A 46 -4.78 6.43 -6.35
C VAL A 46 -3.88 5.56 -5.47
N PHE A 47 -2.57 5.81 -5.57
CA PHE A 47 -1.58 5.37 -4.59
C PHE A 47 -1.12 6.58 -3.78
N THR A 48 -1.30 6.52 -2.46
CA THR A 48 -0.83 7.54 -1.52
C THR A 48 0.34 6.97 -0.74
N TYR A 49 1.48 7.66 -0.78
CA TYR A 49 2.70 7.25 -0.08
C TYR A 49 2.94 8.16 1.13
N GLY A 50 3.26 7.56 2.27
CA GLY A 50 3.53 8.31 3.50
C GLY A 50 2.28 8.81 4.21
N GLY A 51 1.11 8.23 3.96
CA GLY A 51 -0.11 8.67 4.62
C GLY A 51 -1.34 7.83 4.31
N LEU A 52 -2.40 8.12 5.07
CA LEU A 52 -3.75 7.65 4.81
C LEU A 52 -4.42 8.58 3.80
N ASP A 53 -5.11 8.00 2.83
CA ASP A 53 -5.92 8.76 1.87
C ASP A 53 -7.27 9.11 2.50
N THR A 54 -7.39 10.32 3.05
CA THR A 54 -8.62 10.81 3.69
C THR A 54 -9.59 11.47 2.71
N GLU A 55 -9.19 11.62 1.44
CA GLU A 55 -10.04 12.19 0.39
C GLU A 55 -10.88 11.10 -0.28
N ASN A 56 -10.28 9.93 -0.54
CA ASN A 56 -10.94 8.85 -1.27
C ASN A 56 -11.40 7.68 -0.39
N CYS A 57 -10.89 7.56 0.84
CA CYS A 57 -11.30 6.52 1.79
C CYS A 57 -12.00 7.11 3.01
N ASP A 58 -12.75 6.26 3.74
CA ASP A 58 -13.37 6.61 5.01
C ASP A 58 -12.30 6.98 6.06
N GLU A 59 -12.63 7.89 6.98
CA GLU A 59 -11.75 8.31 8.07
C GLU A 59 -11.41 7.16 9.02
N LYS A 60 -12.32 6.17 9.14
CA LYS A 60 -12.15 5.05 10.05
C LYS A 60 -11.36 3.90 9.42
N VAL A 61 -10.08 3.80 9.77
CA VAL A 61 -9.22 2.65 9.42
C VAL A 61 -9.26 1.59 10.51
N VAL A 62 -9.47 0.33 10.11
CA VAL A 62 -9.30 -0.85 10.98
C VAL A 62 -7.98 -1.51 10.64
N TYR A 63 -7.13 -1.70 11.64
CA TYR A 63 -5.84 -2.35 11.48
C TYR A 63 -5.92 -3.81 11.88
N GLU A 64 -5.34 -4.67 11.03
CA GLU A 64 -5.18 -6.09 11.30
C GLU A 64 -3.69 -6.45 11.28
N ASN A 65 -3.30 -7.30 12.23
CA ASN A 65 -1.92 -7.76 12.29
C ASN A 65 -1.63 -8.75 11.15
N LEU A 66 -0.45 -8.61 10.57
CA LEU A 66 0.04 -9.59 9.60
C LEU A 66 0.33 -10.92 10.29
N THR A 67 0.05 -12.03 9.60
CA THR A 67 0.47 -13.36 10.04
C THR A 67 1.99 -13.52 10.03
N SER A 68 2.66 -12.83 9.10
CA SER A 68 4.11 -12.79 8.97
C SER A 68 4.54 -11.55 8.18
N ALA A 69 5.63 -10.90 8.58
CA ALA A 69 6.22 -9.73 7.91
C ALA A 69 6.96 -10.07 6.59
N THR A 70 6.41 -11.01 5.83
CA THR A 70 6.88 -11.43 4.50
C THR A 70 5.84 -11.11 3.42
N TYR A 71 4.55 -11.06 3.78
CA TYR A 71 3.43 -10.83 2.87
C TYR A 71 2.39 -9.91 3.50
N TRP A 72 1.58 -9.25 2.66
CA TRP A 72 0.33 -8.62 3.09
C TRP A 72 -0.73 -9.71 3.30
N GLN A 73 -0.51 -10.55 4.30
CA GLN A 73 -1.33 -11.70 4.64
C GLN A 73 -1.93 -11.51 6.03
N PHE A 74 -3.24 -11.73 6.14
CA PHE A 74 -4.03 -11.55 7.35
C PHE A 74 -4.72 -12.86 7.72
N ARG A 75 -5.06 -13.01 9.00
CA ARG A 75 -5.94 -14.09 9.46
C ARG A 75 -7.39 -13.63 9.27
N ILE A 76 -8.22 -14.47 8.65
CA ILE A 76 -9.64 -14.24 8.41
C ILE A 76 -10.46 -14.98 9.46
#